data_AF-A0A445AAE0-F1
#
_entry.id   AF-A0A445AAE0-F1
#
_cell.length_a   1.000
_cell.length_b   1.000
_cell.length_c   1.000
_cell.angle_alpha   90.00
_cell.angle_beta   90.00
_cell.angle_gamma   90.00
#
_symmetry.space_group_name_H-M   'P 1'
#
loop_
_entity.id
_entity.type
_entity.pdbx_description
1 polymer ?
#
loop_
_entity_poly.entity_id
_entity_poly.type
_entity_poly.pdbx_seq_one_letter_code
_entity_poly.pdbx_strand_id
1 'polypeptide(L)'
;MQGTRSSNLLRHLHKGFLPAICSLPVPGYMFGKAIVCSDAAAEAARYGFTAVDRPEGFLVLAIASLGNEITELKSPPEDTASLEEKKVGVKGLGKKKTDESEHFVWKDDIKVPSGRIVASEHKDSPLEYNEYAVYDPKQVRICYLVGVKYEEKGAVMDTAE
;
A
#
# COMPACT_ATOMS: atom_id res chain seq x y z
N MET A 1 -4.21 -0.65 2.38
CA MET A 1 -3.36 -1.38 3.35
C MET A 1 -1.93 -0.91 3.19
N GLN A 2 -1.18 -0.81 4.29
CA GLN A 2 0.25 -0.49 4.26
C GLN A 2 1.01 -1.45 5.19
N GLY A 3 2.06 -2.09 4.70
CA GLY A 3 2.97 -2.85 5.55
C GLY A 3 3.93 -1.94 6.28
N THR A 4 4.29 -2.31 7.51
CA THR A 4 5.26 -1.54 8.29
C THR A 4 6.13 -2.43 9.15
N ARG A 5 7.43 -2.07 9.22
CA ARG A 5 8.36 -2.67 10.18
C ARG A 5 7.96 -2.29 11.60
N SER A 6 8.21 -3.18 12.56
CA SER A 6 7.94 -2.95 13.98
C SER A 6 8.58 -1.66 14.52
N SER A 7 9.78 -1.29 14.02
CA SER A 7 10.47 -0.04 14.39
C SER A 7 9.70 1.22 14.00
N ASN A 8 8.90 1.16 12.94
CA ASN A 8 8.15 2.31 12.41
C ASN A 8 6.72 2.38 12.97
N LEU A 9 6.25 1.31 13.59
CA LEU A 9 4.89 1.21 14.11
C LEU A 9 4.60 2.28 15.17
N LEU A 10 5.49 2.46 16.15
CA LEU A 10 5.31 3.46 17.20
C LEU A 10 5.18 4.89 16.62
N ARG A 11 5.95 5.19 15.56
CA ARG A 11 5.86 6.47 14.84
C ARG A 11 4.48 6.65 14.23
N HIS A 12 3.95 5.63 13.54
CA HIS A 12 2.64 5.70 12.91
C HIS A 12 1.51 5.84 13.92
N LEU A 13 1.59 5.16 15.06
CA LEU A 13 0.58 5.28 16.12
C LEU A 13 0.63 6.64 16.83
N HIS A 14 1.83 7.20 17.03
CA HIS A 14 1.99 8.48 17.73
C HIS A 14 1.74 9.71 16.84
N LYS A 15 2.17 9.67 15.57
CA LYS A 15 2.13 10.83 14.66
C LYS A 15 1.14 10.68 13.50
N GLY A 16 0.49 9.53 13.38
CA GLY A 16 -0.27 9.17 12.17
C GLY A 16 0.64 8.82 10.99
N PHE A 17 0.02 8.61 9.82
CA PHE A 17 0.77 8.47 8.58
C PHE A 17 1.31 9.82 8.12
N LEU A 18 2.58 9.83 7.75
CA LEU A 18 3.24 10.98 7.16
C LEU A 18 3.71 10.57 5.77
N PRO A 19 3.63 11.49 4.78
CA PRO A 19 4.14 11.22 3.46
C PRO A 19 5.61 10.80 3.50
N ALA A 20 6.00 10.00 2.51
CA ALA A 20 7.38 9.63 2.30
C ALA A 20 8.29 10.87 2.27
N ILE A 21 9.48 10.72 2.86
CA ILE A 21 10.53 11.76 2.80
C ILE A 21 11.32 11.62 1.48
N CYS A 22 11.25 10.43 0.87
CA CYS A 22 11.99 10.03 -0.31
C CYS A 22 11.11 10.12 -1.56
N SER A 23 11.69 10.53 -2.69
CA SER A 23 11.03 10.66 -3.99
C SER A 23 11.66 9.74 -5.05
N LEU A 24 12.22 8.60 -4.62
CA LEU A 24 12.88 7.67 -5.53
C LEU A 24 11.84 6.94 -6.41
N PRO A 25 12.13 6.67 -7.69
CA PRO A 25 11.23 5.95 -8.59
C PRO A 25 11.28 4.43 -8.35
N VAL A 26 11.05 4.01 -7.10
CA VAL A 26 10.94 2.61 -6.69
C VAL A 26 9.49 2.32 -6.27
N PRO A 27 9.05 1.05 -6.26
CA PRO A 27 7.71 0.68 -5.78
C PRO A 27 7.42 1.30 -4.39
N GLY A 28 6.24 1.90 -4.24
CA GLY A 28 5.85 2.64 -3.03
C GLY A 28 6.35 4.09 -2.93
N TYR A 29 7.19 4.56 -3.86
CA TYR A 29 7.71 5.94 -3.91
C TYR A 29 7.59 6.58 -5.30
N MET A 30 7.01 5.86 -6.27
CA MET A 30 6.86 6.34 -7.65
C MET A 30 5.96 7.57 -7.81
N PHE A 31 5.18 7.92 -6.78
CA PHE A 31 4.25 9.06 -6.80
C PHE A 31 4.80 10.29 -6.06
N GLY A 32 6.11 10.33 -5.80
CA GLY A 32 6.73 11.39 -5.01
C GLY A 32 6.50 11.21 -3.52
N LYS A 33 6.47 12.32 -2.78
CA LYS A 33 6.28 12.35 -1.32
C LYS A 33 4.82 12.16 -0.96
N ALA A 34 4.34 10.93 -1.08
CA ALA A 34 2.97 10.53 -0.76
C ALA A 34 2.91 9.53 0.40
N ILE A 35 1.74 9.38 0.98
CA ILE A 35 1.35 8.20 1.75
C ILE A 35 0.78 7.21 0.73
N VAL A 36 1.45 6.08 0.56
CA VAL A 36 1.01 5.02 -0.36
C VAL A 36 0.29 3.94 0.42
N CYS A 37 -0.74 3.37 -0.20
CA CYS A 37 -1.52 2.23 0.28
C CYS A 37 -1.77 1.27 -0.89
N SER A 38 -1.87 -0.02 -0.64
CA SER A 38 -2.31 -1.01 -1.65
C SER A 38 -3.66 -1.63 -1.26
N ASP A 39 -4.43 -2.05 -2.26
CA ASP A 39 -5.63 -2.88 -2.07
C ASP A 39 -5.30 -4.38 -1.94
N ALA A 40 -4.06 -4.78 -2.19
CA ALA A 40 -3.61 -6.16 -2.08
C ALA A 40 -2.81 -6.38 -0.78
N ALA A 41 -3.27 -7.31 0.05
CA ALA A 41 -2.53 -7.69 1.27
C ALA A 41 -1.15 -8.28 0.94
N ALA A 42 -1.05 -9.00 -0.18
CA ALA A 42 0.19 -9.56 -0.69
C ALA A 42 1.24 -8.49 -1.00
N GLU A 43 0.84 -7.34 -1.56
CA GLU A 43 1.75 -6.23 -1.83
C GLU A 43 2.12 -5.51 -0.54
N ALA A 44 1.13 -5.24 0.33
CA ALA A 44 1.38 -4.62 1.62
C ALA A 44 2.38 -5.42 2.47
N ALA A 45 2.28 -6.76 2.47
CA ALA A 45 3.16 -7.66 3.20
C ALA A 45 4.65 -7.49 2.84
N ARG A 46 4.97 -7.14 1.58
CA ARG A 46 6.36 -6.95 1.14
C ARG A 46 7.06 -5.82 1.86
N TYR A 47 6.32 -4.78 2.26
CA TYR A 47 6.83 -3.65 3.02
C TYR A 47 7.05 -3.96 4.52
N GLY A 48 6.64 -5.14 4.98
CA GLY A 48 6.92 -5.62 6.34
C GLY A 48 8.38 -6.02 6.56
N PHE A 49 9.12 -6.37 5.50
CA PHE A 49 10.51 -6.87 5.55
C PHE A 49 10.72 -7.98 6.58
N THR A 50 9.82 -8.97 6.61
CA THR A 50 9.95 -10.17 7.45
C THR A 50 10.92 -11.17 6.82
N ALA A 51 11.45 -12.07 7.64
CA ALA A 51 12.37 -13.14 7.23
C ALA A 51 12.04 -14.44 7.99
N VAL A 52 12.63 -15.58 7.59
CA VAL A 52 12.37 -16.89 8.26
C VAL A 52 12.62 -16.82 9.76
N ASP A 53 13.70 -16.15 10.17
CA ASP A 53 14.10 -15.95 11.57
C ASP A 53 13.26 -14.89 12.30
N ARG A 54 12.49 -14.08 11.56
CA ARG A 54 11.63 -13.00 12.05
C ARG A 54 10.32 -12.97 11.25
N PRO A 55 9.43 -13.96 11.47
CA PRO A 55 8.23 -14.15 10.65
C PRO A 55 7.09 -13.23 11.07
N GLU A 56 7.24 -12.42 12.11
CA GLU A 56 6.18 -11.56 12.61
C GLU A 56 6.27 -10.17 11.99
N GLY A 57 5.13 -9.64 11.55
CA GLY A 57 5.04 -8.31 10.98
C GLY A 57 3.68 -7.67 11.26
N PHE A 58 3.54 -6.42 10.83
CA PHE A 58 2.33 -5.64 11.03
C PHE A 58 1.81 -5.10 9.70
N LEU A 59 0.51 -5.25 9.50
CA LEU A 59 -0.25 -4.58 8.45
C LEU A 59 -1.13 -3.51 9.09
N VAL A 60 -1.14 -2.34 8.47
CA VAL A 60 -2.02 -1.24 8.86
C VAL A 60 -3.15 -1.14 7.84
N LEU A 61 -4.38 -1.25 8.32
CA LEU A 61 -5.56 -0.90 7.54
C LEU A 61 -5.97 0.53 7.89
N ALA A 62 -5.99 1.37 6.86
CA ALA A 62 -6.39 2.76 6.96
C ALA A 62 -7.42 3.07 5.90
N ILE A 63 -8.30 4.00 6.23
CA ILE A 63 -9.18 4.65 5.26
C ILE A 63 -8.35 5.74 4.59
N ALA A 64 -8.31 5.73 3.27
CA ALA A 64 -7.67 6.76 2.46
C ALA A 64 -8.72 7.47 1.61
N SER A 65 -8.87 8.77 1.80
CA SER A 65 -9.76 9.63 1.02
C SER A 65 -9.02 10.16 -0.20
N LEU A 66 -9.23 9.52 -1.36
CA LEU A 66 -8.63 9.93 -2.64
C LEU A 66 -9.22 11.23 -3.20
N GLY A 67 -10.40 11.64 -2.71
CA GLY A 67 -11.11 12.81 -3.20
C GLY A 67 -12.01 12.49 -4.40
N ASN A 68 -12.59 13.54 -4.98
CA ASN A 68 -13.54 13.42 -6.11
C ASN A 68 -12.82 13.25 -7.46
N GLU A 69 -11.61 13.79 -7.56
CA GLU A 69 -10.77 13.68 -8.75
C GLU A 69 -9.61 12.75 -8.42
N ILE A 70 -9.53 11.64 -9.17
CA ILE A 70 -8.48 10.63 -9.01
C ILE A 70 -7.68 10.58 -10.30
N THR A 71 -6.38 10.82 -10.19
CA THR A 71 -5.46 10.68 -11.33
C THR A 71 -5.01 9.23 -11.43
N GLU A 72 -5.38 8.55 -12.52
CA GLU A 72 -4.92 7.19 -12.79
C GLU A 72 -3.60 7.20 -13.58
N LEU A 73 -2.60 6.45 -13.11
CA LEU A 73 -1.27 6.39 -13.71
C LEU A 73 -0.88 4.96 -14.06
N LYS A 74 -0.43 4.76 -15.29
CA LYS A 74 0.09 3.47 -15.80
C LYS A 74 1.61 3.35 -15.70
N SER A 75 2.30 4.48 -15.56
CA SER A 75 3.75 4.59 -15.49
C SER A 75 4.12 5.67 -14.46
N PRO A 76 5.37 5.68 -13.97
CA PRO A 76 5.86 6.75 -13.11
C PRO A 76 5.64 8.10 -13.80
N PRO A 77 5.03 9.09 -13.11
CA PRO A 77 4.86 10.42 -13.67
C PRO A 77 6.21 11.13 -13.77
N GLU A 78 6.42 11.90 -14.83
CA GLU A 78 7.64 12.69 -15.01
C GLU A 78 7.73 13.84 -13.98
N ASP A 79 6.58 14.40 -13.59
CA ASP A 79 6.47 15.46 -12.60
C ASP A 79 5.58 15.03 -11.43
N THR A 80 6.21 14.67 -10.31
CA THR A 80 5.51 14.39 -9.05
C THR A 80 5.23 15.66 -8.24
N ALA A 81 5.90 16.78 -8.52
CA ALA A 81 5.77 18.00 -7.74
C ALA A 81 4.38 18.63 -7.90
N SER A 82 3.82 18.61 -9.11
CA SER A 82 2.46 19.10 -9.34
C SER A 82 1.39 18.23 -8.66
N LEU A 83 1.61 16.93 -8.52
CA LEU A 83 0.72 16.03 -7.77
C LEU A 83 0.75 16.36 -6.27
N GLU A 84 1.94 16.59 -5.72
CA GLU A 84 2.16 17.01 -4.34
C GLU A 84 1.52 18.38 -4.05
N GLU A 85 1.69 19.36 -4.93
CA GLU A 85 1.16 20.72 -4.78
C GLU A 85 -0.38 20.73 -4.82
N LYS A 86 -0.97 20.04 -5.79
CA LYS A 86 -2.43 19.98 -5.97
C LYS A 86 -3.11 19.03 -4.98
N LYS A 87 -2.35 18.15 -4.32
CA LYS A 87 -2.84 17.12 -3.39
C LYS A 87 -3.94 16.22 -3.97
N VAL A 88 -3.85 15.94 -5.26
CA VAL A 88 -4.81 15.09 -5.98
C VAL A 88 -4.56 13.64 -5.61
N GLY A 89 -5.61 12.86 -5.33
CA GLY A 89 -5.46 11.43 -5.09
C GLY A 89 -4.99 10.72 -6.35
N VAL A 90 -4.04 9.80 -6.21
CA VAL A 90 -3.46 9.06 -7.33
C VAL A 90 -3.76 7.58 -7.18
N LYS A 91 -4.09 6.93 -8.29
CA LYS A 91 -4.22 5.48 -8.39
C LYS A 91 -3.22 4.96 -9.43
N GLY A 92 -2.19 4.30 -8.93
CA GLY A 92 -1.28 3.48 -9.70
C GLY A 92 -1.96 2.20 -10.16
N LEU A 93 -1.98 1.99 -11.46
CA LEU A 93 -2.65 0.85 -12.09
C LEU A 93 -1.66 -0.32 -12.21
N GLY A 94 -1.89 -1.39 -11.45
CA GLY A 94 -1.04 -2.59 -11.45
C GLY A 94 -1.50 -3.66 -12.44
N LYS A 95 -0.64 -4.66 -12.68
CA LYS A 95 -0.94 -5.86 -13.50
C LYS A 95 -2.03 -6.75 -12.90
N LYS A 96 -2.23 -6.68 -11.59
CA LYS A 96 -3.24 -7.40 -10.84
C LYS A 96 -4.05 -6.43 -10.00
N LYS A 97 -5.33 -6.75 -9.81
CA LYS A 97 -6.25 -5.97 -8.98
C LYS A 97 -7.17 -6.89 -8.19
N THR A 98 -7.79 -6.36 -7.15
CA THR A 98 -8.88 -7.07 -6.45
C THR A 98 -10.12 -7.09 -7.35
N ASP A 99 -10.87 -8.19 -7.34
CA ASP A 99 -12.12 -8.29 -8.08
C ASP A 99 -13.16 -7.29 -7.53
N GLU A 100 -13.50 -6.28 -8.33
CA GLU A 100 -14.41 -5.21 -7.91
C GLU A 100 -15.84 -5.71 -7.64
N SER A 101 -16.23 -6.86 -8.18
CA SER A 101 -17.53 -7.48 -7.89
C SER A 101 -17.61 -8.08 -6.48
N GLU A 102 -16.46 -8.38 -5.89
CA GLU A 102 -16.34 -8.87 -4.51
C GLU A 102 -16.10 -7.75 -3.50
N HIS A 103 -16.03 -6.48 -3.94
CA HIS A 103 -15.92 -5.33 -3.05
C HIS A 103 -17.24 -5.11 -2.32
N PHE A 104 -17.15 -4.72 -1.05
CA PHE A 104 -18.34 -4.35 -0.28
C PHE A 104 -18.18 -2.95 0.31
N VAL A 105 -19.32 -2.33 0.61
CA VAL A 105 -19.36 -1.06 1.31
C VAL A 105 -19.42 -1.36 2.80
N TRP A 106 -18.41 -0.90 3.52
CA TRP A 106 -18.40 -0.81 4.97
C TRP A 106 -18.78 0.62 5.37
N LYS A 107 -19.37 0.80 6.55
CA LYS A 107 -19.76 2.08 7.21
C LYS A 107 -19.56 3.38 6.41
N ASP A 108 -20.61 4.19 6.28
CA ASP A 108 -20.53 5.55 5.74
C ASP A 108 -19.83 5.63 4.36
N ASP A 109 -20.24 4.73 3.46
CA ASP A 109 -19.77 4.65 2.05
C ASP A 109 -18.28 4.30 1.87
N ILE A 110 -17.64 3.72 2.87
CA ILE A 110 -16.25 3.25 2.75
C ILE A 110 -16.21 1.96 1.91
N LYS A 111 -15.76 2.08 0.67
CA LYS A 111 -15.49 0.93 -0.20
C LYS A 111 -14.29 0.13 0.35
N VAL A 112 -14.53 -1.14 0.70
CA VAL A 112 -13.49 -2.07 1.13
C VAL A 112 -13.13 -2.97 -0.05
N PRO A 113 -11.90 -2.88 -0.58
CA PRO A 113 -11.45 -3.81 -1.60
C PRO A 113 -11.23 -5.17 -0.94
N SER A 114 -12.03 -6.15 -1.34
CA SER A 114 -11.98 -7.53 -0.88
C SER A 114 -12.08 -8.48 -2.05
N GLY A 115 -11.80 -9.76 -1.77
CA GLY A 115 -11.95 -10.82 -2.74
C GLY A 115 -10.65 -11.23 -3.39
N ARG A 116 -10.78 -11.94 -4.52
CA ARG A 116 -9.64 -12.56 -5.19
C ARG A 116 -8.82 -11.53 -5.94
N ILE A 117 -7.53 -11.83 -6.05
CA ILE A 117 -6.63 -11.11 -6.94
C ILE A 117 -6.85 -11.66 -8.35
N VAL A 118 -7.23 -10.79 -9.27
CA VAL A 118 -7.45 -11.07 -10.69
C VAL A 118 -6.46 -10.29 -11.55
N ALA A 119 -6.20 -10.78 -12.76
CA ALA A 119 -5.39 -10.04 -13.73
C ALA A 119 -6.13 -8.76 -14.17
N SER A 120 -5.40 -7.66 -14.31
CA SER A 120 -5.91 -6.43 -14.89
C SER A 120 -5.63 -6.37 -16.40
N GLU A 121 -6.19 -5.35 -17.02
CA GLU A 121 -5.96 -4.92 -18.38
C GLU A 121 -4.56 -4.29 -18.60
N HIS A 122 -3.80 -4.01 -17.53
CA HIS A 122 -2.52 -3.27 -17.56
C HIS A 122 -1.30 -4.20 -17.52
N LYS A 123 -1.15 -5.06 -18.51
CA LYS A 123 -0.08 -6.09 -18.56
C LYS A 123 1.34 -5.51 -18.56
N ASP A 124 1.51 -4.34 -19.15
CA ASP A 124 2.81 -3.66 -19.28
C ASP A 124 3.11 -2.69 -18.14
N SER A 125 2.26 -2.66 -17.09
CA SER A 125 2.48 -1.81 -15.93
C SER A 125 3.76 -2.19 -15.19
N PRO A 126 4.54 -1.23 -14.67
CA PRO A 126 5.66 -1.52 -13.77
C PRO A 126 5.19 -1.97 -12.38
N LEU A 127 3.91 -1.75 -12.04
CA LEU A 127 3.32 -2.15 -10.76
C LEU A 127 2.70 -3.54 -10.86
N GLU A 128 2.97 -4.39 -9.88
CA GLU A 128 2.35 -5.71 -9.80
C GLU A 128 0.88 -5.63 -9.35
N TYR A 129 0.60 -4.75 -8.39
CA TYR A 129 -0.75 -4.51 -7.84
C TYR A 129 -1.08 -3.02 -7.87
N ASN A 130 -2.37 -2.70 -7.70
CA ASN A 130 -2.76 -1.30 -7.57
C ASN A 130 -2.15 -0.67 -6.30
N GLU A 131 -1.70 0.56 -6.46
CA GLU A 131 -1.23 1.42 -5.38
C GLU A 131 -2.03 2.72 -5.40
N TYR A 132 -2.26 3.29 -4.22
CA TYR A 132 -3.07 4.46 -4.00
C TYR A 132 -2.24 5.46 -3.23
N ALA A 133 -2.04 6.65 -3.79
CA ALA A 133 -1.20 7.68 -3.19
C ALA A 133 -2.05 8.89 -2.79
N VAL A 134 -1.82 9.38 -1.58
CA VAL A 134 -2.40 10.63 -1.07
C VAL A 134 -1.33 11.50 -0.44
N TYR A 135 -1.47 12.81 -0.54
CA TYR A 135 -0.41 13.76 -0.21
C TYR A 135 -0.67 14.50 1.11
N ASP A 136 -1.93 14.60 1.55
CA ASP A 136 -2.27 15.19 2.83
C ASP A 136 -2.46 14.09 3.91
N PRO A 137 -1.73 14.15 5.04
CA PRO A 137 -1.98 13.28 6.19
C PRO A 137 -3.44 13.22 6.63
N LYS A 138 -4.20 14.32 6.46
CA LYS A 138 -5.62 14.40 6.83
C LYS A 138 -6.51 13.52 5.96
N GLN A 139 -6.03 13.07 4.80
CA GLN A 139 -6.75 12.13 3.94
C GLN A 139 -6.64 10.69 4.43
N VAL A 140 -5.83 10.39 5.44
CA VAL A 140 -5.61 9.02 5.92
C VAL A 140 -5.97 8.87 7.39
N ARG A 141 -6.81 7.87 7.69
CA ARG A 141 -7.14 7.48 9.06
C ARG A 141 -6.84 6.02 9.31
N ILE A 142 -5.89 5.75 10.20
CA ILE A 142 -5.61 4.40 10.70
C ILE A 142 -6.85 3.89 11.43
N CYS A 143 -7.33 2.69 11.04
CA CYS A 143 -8.51 2.08 11.64
C CYS A 143 -8.17 0.77 12.35
N TYR A 144 -7.28 -0.04 11.76
CA TYR A 144 -6.89 -1.32 12.33
C TYR A 144 -5.39 -1.55 12.17
N LEU A 145 -4.85 -2.21 13.18
CA LEU A 145 -3.52 -2.79 13.15
C LEU A 145 -3.67 -4.31 13.22
N VAL A 146 -3.08 -5.02 12.27
CA VAL A 146 -3.16 -6.47 12.16
C VAL A 146 -1.76 -7.03 12.35
N GLY A 147 -1.57 -7.80 13.42
CA GLY A 147 -0.39 -8.64 13.58
C GLY A 147 -0.49 -9.85 12.64
N VAL A 148 0.56 -10.10 11.87
CA VAL A 148 0.63 -11.19 10.90
C VAL A 148 1.87 -12.02 11.18
N LYS A 149 1.72 -13.34 11.14
CA LYS A 149 2.84 -14.29 11.15
C LYS A 149 2.94 -14.93 9.77
N TYR A 150 4.09 -14.79 9.14
CA TYR A 150 4.38 -15.34 7.81
C TYR A 150 4.96 -16.74 7.94
N GLU A 151 4.44 -17.66 7.14
CA GLU A 151 4.96 -19.02 7.02
C GLU A 151 5.63 -19.18 5.67
N GLU A 152 6.96 -19.30 5.68
CA GLU A 152 7.72 -19.54 4.46
C GLU A 152 7.61 -21.00 4.05
N LYS A 153 7.20 -21.25 2.81
CA LYS A 153 7.11 -22.61 2.26
C LYS A 153 8.42 -22.97 1.57
N GLY A 154 9.03 -24.08 2.01
CA GLY A 154 10.25 -24.61 1.39
C GLY A 154 11.56 -24.03 1.94
N ALA A 155 11.53 -23.34 3.08
CA ALA A 155 12.74 -22.89 3.76
C ALA A 155 13.51 -24.10 4.32
N VAL A 156 14.73 -24.34 3.80
CA VAL A 156 15.71 -25.22 4.46
C VAL A 156 16.42 -24.35 5.48
N MET A 157 16.08 -24.51 6.76
CA MET A 157 16.89 -23.91 7.81
C MET A 157 18.10 -24.81 8.04
N ASP A 158 19.30 -24.28 7.77
CA ASP A 158 20.52 -24.92 8.28
C ASP A 158 20.43 -24.91 9.81
N THR A 159 20.16 -26.07 10.39
CA THR A 159 20.34 -26.29 11.83
C THR A 159 21.81 -26.10 12.12
N ALA A 160 22.13 -25.06 12.91
CA ALA A 160 23.47 -24.80 13.40
C ALA A 160 24.06 -26.06 14.07
N GLU A 161 25.26 -26.45 13.63
CA GLU A 161 26.14 -27.42 14.30
C GLU A 161 26.58 -26.94 15.68
#